data_AF-A0A1M3P614-F1
#
_entry.id   AF-A0A1M3P614-F1
#
_cell.length_a   1.000
_cell.length_b   1.000
_cell.length_c   1.000
_cell.angle_alpha   90.00
_cell.angle_beta   90.00
_cell.angle_gamma   90.00
#
_symmetry.space_group_name_H-M   'P 1'
#
loop_
_entity.id
_entity.type
_entity.pdbx_description
1 polymer ?
#
loop_
_entity_poly.entity_id
_entity_poly.type
_entity_poly.pdbx_seq_one_letter_code
_entity_poly.pdbx_strand_id
1 'polypeptide(L)'
;MSLQTIQFTQEQARDLAGVSPGEVRAWRKAVSYLAAKPGKAARFTFADILGLAITRRITGDFHVRISDIGDSMDALFRALSETRPSDLEGSIALIDAQTSRLVPGADLGAKSLKDPTFVVPCDQLIHDLSQRVMPLAPASLQAALPFAPQMVKTGR
;
A
#
# COMPACT_ATOMS: atom_id res chain seq x y z
N MET A 1 15.30 10.00 14.87
CA MET A 1 15.99 9.08 13.95
C MET A 1 15.03 8.76 12.81
N SER A 2 15.31 9.24 11.60
CA SER A 2 14.45 9.00 10.43
C SER A 2 14.63 7.56 9.97
N LEU A 3 13.68 6.69 10.30
CA LEU A 3 13.59 5.37 9.66
C LEU A 3 13.46 5.63 8.16
N GLN A 4 14.45 5.18 7.36
CA GLN A 4 14.35 5.24 5.91
C GLN A 4 13.16 4.38 5.50
N THR A 5 12.04 5.03 5.15
CA THR A 5 10.88 4.35 4.57
C THR A 5 11.35 3.60 3.33
N ILE A 6 11.17 2.28 3.31
CA ILE A 6 11.51 1.44 2.16
C ILE A 6 10.79 2.00 0.93
N GLN A 7 11.56 2.28 -0.13
CA GLN A 7 11.03 2.74 -1.40
C GLN A 7 11.08 1.62 -2.42
N PHE A 8 10.00 1.52 -3.19
CA PHE A 8 9.74 0.52 -4.20
C PHE A 8 9.79 1.17 -5.58
N THR A 9 10.30 0.42 -6.56
CA THR A 9 10.13 0.79 -7.98
C THR A 9 8.66 0.71 -8.37
N GLN A 10 8.29 1.36 -9.48
CA GLN A 10 6.92 1.26 -9.97
C GLN A 10 6.52 -0.20 -10.25
N GLU A 11 7.45 -1.01 -10.76
CA GLU A 11 7.21 -2.43 -11.02
C GLU A 11 6.91 -3.20 -9.73
N GLN A 12 7.77 -3.06 -8.71
CA GLN A 12 7.57 -3.67 -7.40
C GLN A 12 6.25 -3.23 -6.76
N ALA A 13 5.97 -1.93 -6.73
CA ALA A 13 4.75 -1.39 -6.13
C ALA A 13 3.49 -1.93 -6.83
N ARG A 14 3.54 -2.03 -8.16
CA ARG A 14 2.47 -2.56 -8.99
C ARG A 14 2.24 -4.05 -8.70
N ASP A 15 3.30 -4.86 -8.66
CA ASP A 15 3.19 -6.30 -8.42
C ASP A 15 2.69 -6.58 -7.00
N LEU A 16 3.16 -5.82 -6.00
CA LEU A 16 2.69 -5.92 -4.62
C LEU A 16 1.19 -5.59 -4.48
N ALA A 17 0.74 -4.49 -5.10
CA ALA A 17 -0.67 -4.10 -5.14
C ALA A 17 -1.53 -5.01 -6.06
N GLY A 18 -0.90 -5.86 -6.88
CA GLY A 18 -1.55 -6.72 -7.86
C GLY A 18 -2.27 -5.93 -8.96
N VAL A 19 -1.69 -4.80 -9.37
CA VAL A 19 -2.24 -3.93 -10.42
C VAL A 19 -1.53 -4.23 -11.74
N SER A 20 -2.22 -4.10 -12.87
CA SER A 20 -1.62 -4.24 -14.20
C SER A 20 -0.93 -2.93 -14.65
N PRO A 21 0.06 -3.00 -15.57
CA PRO A 21 0.66 -1.79 -16.12
C PRO A 21 -0.36 -0.91 -16.87
N GLY A 22 -1.40 -1.53 -17.44
CA GLY A 22 -2.48 -0.84 -18.14
C GLY A 22 -3.32 0.03 -17.20
N GLU A 23 -3.70 -0.52 -16.05
CA GLU A 23 -4.46 0.20 -15.02
C GLU A 23 -3.69 1.40 -14.49
N VAL A 24 -2.41 1.23 -14.10
CA VAL A 24 -1.59 2.35 -13.61
C VAL A 24 -1.47 3.46 -14.67
N ARG A 25 -1.34 3.10 -15.95
CA ARG A 25 -1.32 4.08 -17.05
C ARG A 25 -2.65 4.80 -17.21
N ALA A 26 -3.77 4.11 -17.07
CA ALA A 26 -5.10 4.72 -17.11
C ALA A 26 -5.32 5.65 -15.92
N TRP A 27 -4.95 5.22 -14.71
CA TRP A 27 -5.13 5.99 -13.49
C TRP A 27 -4.29 7.27 -13.47
N ARG A 28 -3.09 7.26 -14.04
CA ARG A 28 -2.27 8.48 -14.21
C ARG A 28 -2.93 9.60 -15.00
N LYS A 29 -3.93 9.30 -15.82
CA LYS A 29 -4.68 10.33 -16.56
C LYS A 29 -5.69 11.06 -15.68
N ALA A 30 -6.16 10.42 -14.61
CA ALA A 30 -7.19 10.94 -13.71
C ALA A 30 -6.63 11.34 -12.33
N VAL A 31 -5.49 10.76 -11.92
CA VAL A 31 -4.89 10.95 -10.59
C VAL A 31 -3.55 11.66 -10.73
N SER A 32 -3.53 12.96 -10.42
CA SER A 32 -2.37 13.85 -10.60
C SER A 32 -1.16 13.42 -9.77
N TYR A 33 -1.37 12.89 -8.57
CA TYR A 33 -0.36 12.35 -7.68
C TYR A 33 0.45 11.24 -8.34
N LEU A 34 -0.24 10.31 -9.02
CA LEU A 34 0.41 9.21 -9.75
C LEU A 34 1.11 9.72 -11.02
N ALA A 35 0.55 10.75 -11.66
CA ALA A 35 1.15 11.39 -12.83
C ALA A 35 2.48 12.07 -12.50
N ALA A 36 2.57 12.71 -11.32
CA ALA A 36 3.76 13.38 -10.84
C ALA A 36 4.92 12.43 -10.48
N LYS A 37 4.65 11.13 -10.26
CA LYS A 37 5.68 10.15 -9.89
C LYS A 37 6.40 9.57 -11.12
N PRO A 38 7.71 9.84 -11.30
CA PRO A 38 8.47 9.28 -12.42
C PRO A 38 8.66 7.78 -12.26
N GLY A 39 8.38 7.01 -13.31
CA GLY A 39 8.35 5.54 -13.26
C GLY A 39 9.70 4.83 -13.22
N LYS A 40 10.83 5.53 -13.41
CA LYS A 40 12.16 4.93 -13.57
C LYS A 40 12.94 4.73 -12.25
N ALA A 41 12.49 5.30 -11.14
CA ALA A 41 13.20 5.25 -9.86
C ALA A 41 12.31 4.69 -8.75
N ALA A 42 12.92 4.12 -7.70
CA ALA A 42 12.21 3.71 -6.49
C ALA A 42 11.70 4.95 -5.75
N ARG A 43 10.41 5.25 -5.85
CA ARG A 43 9.75 6.43 -5.23
C ARG A 43 8.38 6.11 -4.65
N PHE A 44 7.94 4.85 -4.79
CA PHE A 44 6.70 4.38 -4.19
C PHE A 44 7.02 3.93 -2.77
N THR A 45 6.24 4.38 -1.81
CA THR A 45 6.29 3.99 -0.41
C THR A 45 5.27 2.89 -0.16
N PHE A 46 5.30 2.29 1.03
CA PHE A 46 4.24 1.35 1.43
C PHE A 46 2.85 1.98 1.38
N ALA A 47 2.72 3.25 1.78
CA ALA A 47 1.47 4.01 1.73
C ALA A 47 0.96 4.15 0.28
N ASP A 48 1.86 4.29 -0.70
CA ASP A 48 1.47 4.30 -2.12
C ASP A 48 0.95 2.95 -2.60
N ILE A 49 1.55 1.86 -2.13
CA ILE A 49 1.10 0.50 -2.47
C ILE A 49 -0.30 0.27 -1.89
N LEU A 50 -0.55 0.75 -0.67
CA LEU A 50 -1.89 0.73 -0.06
C LEU A 50 -2.89 1.53 -0.90
N GLY A 51 -2.54 2.75 -1.31
CA GLY A 51 -3.40 3.58 -2.18
C GLY A 51 -3.71 2.89 -3.52
N LEU A 52 -2.73 2.23 -4.14
CA LEU A 52 -2.94 1.44 -5.35
C LEU A 52 -3.88 0.25 -5.11
N ALA A 53 -3.72 -0.47 -4.00
CA ALA A 53 -4.58 -1.60 -3.64
C ALA A 53 -6.03 -1.16 -3.38
N ILE A 54 -6.24 -0.04 -2.69
CA ILE A 54 -7.57 0.55 -2.47
C ILE A 54 -8.19 0.96 -3.82
N THR A 55 -7.43 1.66 -4.67
CA THR A 55 -7.88 2.09 -6.00
C THR A 55 -8.28 0.88 -6.86
N ARG A 56 -7.48 -0.19 -6.82
CA ARG A 56 -7.78 -1.45 -7.50
C ARG A 56 -9.08 -2.05 -7.01
N ARG A 57 -9.33 -2.07 -5.70
CA ARG A 57 -10.56 -2.63 -5.13
C ARG A 57 -11.79 -1.90 -5.63
N ILE A 58 -11.74 -0.57 -5.64
CA ILE A 58 -12.86 0.28 -6.07
C ILE A 58 -13.11 0.16 -7.57
N THR A 59 -12.06 0.23 -8.38
CA THR A 59 -12.19 0.20 -9.84
C THR A 59 -12.37 -1.20 -10.42
N GLY A 60 -11.80 -2.21 -9.77
CA GLY A 60 -11.82 -3.61 -10.16
C GLY A 60 -13.03 -4.36 -9.61
N ASP A 61 -13.21 -4.38 -8.29
CA ASP A 61 -14.25 -5.19 -7.65
C ASP A 61 -15.64 -4.52 -7.72
N PHE A 62 -15.68 -3.18 -7.64
CA PHE A 62 -16.92 -2.41 -7.71
C PHE A 62 -17.16 -1.75 -9.09
N HIS A 63 -16.27 -1.98 -10.06
CA HIS A 63 -16.38 -1.47 -11.43
C HIS A 63 -16.59 0.05 -11.55
N VAL A 64 -16.14 0.83 -10.56
CA VAL A 64 -16.20 2.28 -10.60
C VAL A 64 -15.19 2.79 -11.61
N ARG A 65 -15.60 3.71 -12.49
CA ARG A 65 -14.67 4.31 -13.45
C ARG A 65 -13.73 5.27 -12.72
N ILE A 66 -12.43 5.13 -12.96
CA ILE A 66 -11.41 6.03 -12.37
C ILE A 66 -11.63 7.51 -12.74
N SER A 67 -12.27 7.79 -13.88
CA SER A 67 -12.66 9.16 -14.27
C SER A 67 -13.63 9.81 -13.31
N ASP A 68 -14.43 9.01 -12.61
CA ASP A 68 -15.53 9.49 -11.77
C ASP A 68 -15.07 9.71 -10.32
N ILE A 69 -13.89 9.20 -9.95
CA ILE A 69 -13.31 9.25 -8.59
C ILE A 69 -11.84 9.74 -8.58
N GLY A 70 -11.36 10.32 -9.69
CA GLY A 70 -9.95 10.69 -9.86
C GLY A 70 -9.46 11.65 -8.78
N ASP A 71 -10.24 12.68 -8.48
CA ASP A 71 -9.94 13.68 -7.45
C ASP A 71 -9.93 13.06 -6.05
N SER A 72 -10.89 12.16 -5.75
CA SER A 72 -10.91 11.42 -4.49
C SER A 72 -9.70 10.52 -4.32
N MET A 73 -9.25 9.85 -5.39
CA MET A 73 -8.02 9.06 -5.34
C MET A 73 -6.79 9.94 -5.18
N ASP A 74 -6.74 11.11 -5.81
CA ASP A 74 -5.66 12.08 -5.63
C ASP A 74 -5.55 12.50 -4.15
N ALA A 75 -6.68 12.86 -3.54
CA ALA A 75 -6.78 13.18 -2.12
C ALA A 75 -6.32 12.00 -1.24
N LEU A 76 -6.64 10.76 -1.64
CA LEU A 76 -6.31 9.56 -0.88
C LEU A 76 -4.79 9.36 -0.84
N PHE A 77 -4.15 9.42 -2.00
CA PHE A 77 -2.70 9.26 -2.11
C PHE A 77 -1.96 10.35 -1.32
N ARG A 78 -2.45 11.59 -1.34
CA ARG A 78 -1.88 12.68 -0.56
C ARG A 78 -2.01 12.43 0.94
N ALA A 79 -3.22 12.11 1.41
CA ALA A 79 -3.47 11.78 2.81
C ALA A 79 -2.59 10.62 3.29
N LEU A 80 -2.49 9.55 2.49
CA LEU A 80 -1.61 8.41 2.76
C LEU A 80 -0.13 8.81 2.82
N SER A 81 0.32 9.72 1.96
CA SER A 81 1.72 10.17 1.94
C SER A 81 2.13 11.05 3.11
N GLU A 82 1.16 11.72 3.74
CA GLU A 82 1.36 12.55 4.93
C GLU A 82 1.20 11.76 6.23
N THR A 83 0.54 10.60 6.17
CA THR A 83 0.28 9.74 7.33
C THR A 83 1.51 8.92 7.71
N ARG A 84 1.81 8.83 9.00
CA ARG A 84 2.92 8.01 9.48
C ARG A 84 2.54 6.53 9.40
N PRO A 85 3.49 5.61 9.13
CA PRO A 85 3.19 4.19 9.06
C PRO A 85 2.49 3.62 10.31
N SER A 86 2.84 4.11 11.50
CA SER A 86 2.20 3.73 12.77
C SER A 86 0.72 4.10 12.85
N ASP A 87 0.32 5.15 12.13
CA ASP A 87 -1.02 5.72 12.20
C ASP A 87 -1.93 5.14 11.11
N LEU A 88 -1.38 4.30 10.22
CA LEU A 88 -2.13 3.57 9.21
C LEU A 88 -2.83 2.33 9.80
N GLU A 89 -2.28 1.75 10.86
CA GLU A 89 -2.92 0.65 11.60
C GLU A 89 -4.18 1.17 12.32
N GLY A 90 -5.29 0.46 12.15
CA GLY A 90 -6.61 0.88 12.63
C GLY A 90 -7.24 2.02 11.84
N SER A 91 -6.65 2.43 10.71
CA SER A 91 -7.22 3.48 9.86
C SER A 91 -8.27 2.95 8.90
N ILE A 92 -9.21 3.82 8.55
CA ILE A 92 -10.28 3.57 7.59
C ILE A 92 -10.23 4.67 6.54
N ALA A 93 -10.17 4.28 5.26
CA ALA A 93 -10.32 5.20 4.15
C ALA A 93 -11.80 5.41 3.85
N LEU A 94 -12.23 6.67 3.91
CA LEU A 94 -13.56 7.12 3.49
C LEU A 94 -13.41 7.82 2.15
N ILE A 95 -14.09 7.30 1.13
CA ILE A 95 -13.93 7.73 -0.25
C ILE A 95 -15.32 7.99 -0.83
N ASP A 96 -15.62 9.26 -1.10
CA ASP A 96 -16.81 9.67 -1.84
C ASP A 96 -16.40 10.09 -3.27
N ALA A 97 -17.35 10.63 -4.04
CA ALA A 97 -17.09 11.03 -5.43
C ALA A 97 -16.19 12.28 -5.57
N GLN A 98 -16.05 13.07 -4.51
CA GLN A 98 -15.39 14.38 -4.56
C GLN A 98 -14.09 14.42 -3.76
N THR A 99 -14.01 13.65 -2.69
CA THR A 99 -12.88 13.64 -1.78
C THR A 99 -12.66 12.27 -1.15
N SER A 100 -11.52 12.16 -0.47
CA SER A 100 -11.27 11.06 0.42
C SER A 100 -10.50 11.52 1.64
N ARG A 101 -10.61 10.75 2.72
CA ARG A 101 -9.94 11.01 3.99
C ARG A 101 -9.64 9.71 4.71
N LEU A 102 -8.54 9.72 5.45
CA LEU A 102 -8.22 8.66 6.41
C LEU A 102 -8.75 9.08 7.77
N VAL A 103 -9.47 8.18 8.44
CA VAL A 103 -9.94 8.38 9.81
C VAL A 103 -9.52 7.20 10.67
N PRO A 104 -9.21 7.41 11.97
CA PRO A 104 -9.10 6.30 12.90
C PRO A 104 -10.40 5.52 12.97
N GLY A 105 -10.34 4.20 13.10
CA GLY A 105 -11.54 3.35 13.14
C GLY A 105 -12.49 3.69 14.29
N ALA A 106 -11.94 4.14 15.42
CA ALA A 106 -12.72 4.62 16.56
C ALA A 106 -13.60 5.84 16.23
N ASP A 107 -13.19 6.66 15.27
CA ASP A 107 -13.87 7.91 14.91
C ASP A 107 -14.95 7.73 13.85
N LEU A 108 -15.05 6.54 13.22
CA LEU A 108 -15.99 6.29 12.12
C LEU A 108 -17.43 6.59 12.54
N GLY A 109 -17.84 6.12 13.73
CA GLY A 109 -19.20 6.30 14.24
C GLY A 109 -19.59 7.77 14.52
N ALA A 110 -18.60 8.66 14.66
CA ALA A 110 -18.81 10.09 14.87
C ALA A 110 -18.87 10.89 13.55
N LYS A 111 -18.61 10.26 12.39
CA LYS A 111 -18.62 10.96 11.09
C LYS A 111 -20.01 10.87 10.44
N SER A 112 -20.59 12.03 10.14
CA SER A 112 -21.77 12.12 9.29
C SER A 112 -21.36 11.94 7.82
N LEU A 113 -21.90 10.91 7.17
CA LEU A 113 -21.76 10.68 5.73
C LEU A 113 -22.98 11.31 5.05
N LYS A 114 -22.75 12.28 4.16
CA LYS A 114 -23.82 12.98 3.43
C LYS A 114 -24.07 12.37 2.06
N ASP A 115 -23.01 11.84 1.44
CA ASP A 115 -23.02 11.27 0.11
C ASP A 115 -22.66 9.78 0.14
N PRO A 116 -23.02 9.00 -0.90
CA PRO A 116 -22.56 7.62 -1.04
C PRO A 116 -21.04 7.53 -0.92
N THR A 117 -20.57 6.80 0.10
CA THR A 117 -19.16 6.76 0.49
C THR A 117 -18.71 5.30 0.59
N PHE A 118 -17.59 4.96 -0.06
CA PHE A 118 -16.89 3.71 0.20
C PHE A 118 -16.16 3.80 1.52
N VAL A 119 -16.39 2.80 2.38
CA VAL A 119 -15.69 2.62 3.65
C VAL A 119 -14.73 1.45 3.49
N VAL A 120 -13.44 1.73 3.48
CA VAL A 120 -12.39 0.72 3.25
C VAL A 120 -11.51 0.61 4.49
N PRO A 121 -11.68 -0.44 5.31
CA PRO A 121 -10.76 -0.73 6.41
C PRO A 121 -9.36 -1.04 5.86
N CYS A 122 -8.34 -0.35 6.36
CA CYS A 122 -6.98 -0.51 5.86
C CYS A 122 -6.28 -1.75 6.43
N ASP A 123 -6.67 -2.24 7.61
CA ASP A 123 -5.95 -3.29 8.35
C ASP A 123 -5.71 -4.56 7.54
N GLN A 124 -6.76 -5.09 6.90
CA GLN A 124 -6.62 -6.31 6.10
C GLN A 124 -5.71 -6.08 4.89
N LEU A 125 -5.81 -4.91 4.24
CA LEU A 125 -4.96 -4.58 3.10
C LEU A 125 -3.50 -4.41 3.54
N ILE A 126 -3.26 -3.76 4.67
CA ILE A 126 -1.92 -3.60 5.25
C ILE A 126 -1.35 -4.97 5.60
N HIS A 127 -2.14 -5.84 6.24
CA HIS A 127 -1.73 -7.20 6.56
C HIS A 127 -1.34 -7.97 5.30
N ASP A 128 -2.20 -8.02 4.29
CA ASP A 128 -1.95 -8.73 3.03
C ASP A 128 -0.73 -8.17 2.28
N LEU A 129 -0.54 -6.84 2.28
CA LEU A 129 0.60 -6.19 1.64
C LEU A 129 1.90 -6.47 2.41
N SER A 130 1.86 -6.44 3.75
CA SER A 130 3.03 -6.70 4.59
C SER A 130 3.59 -8.11 4.37
N GLN A 131 2.72 -9.12 4.25
CA GLN A 131 3.08 -10.50 3.92
C GLN A 131 3.74 -10.66 2.55
N ARG A 132 3.42 -9.79 1.59
CA ARG A 132 4.04 -9.80 0.25
C ARG A 132 5.37 -9.06 0.22
N VAL A 133 5.50 -7.99 1.00
CA VAL A 133 6.72 -7.17 1.09
C VAL A 133 7.81 -7.93 1.85
N MET A 134 7.45 -8.57 2.96
CA MET A 134 8.30 -9.46 3.72
C MET A 134 7.59 -10.81 3.79
N PRO A 135 7.78 -11.69 2.79
CA PRO A 135 7.38 -13.08 2.94
C PRO A 135 8.07 -13.55 4.20
N LEU A 136 7.30 -13.93 5.24
CA LEU A 136 7.86 -14.69 6.34
C LEU A 136 8.62 -15.82 5.68
N ALA A 137 9.95 -15.83 5.81
CA ALA A 137 10.72 -16.99 5.44
C ALA A 137 10.01 -18.14 6.15
N PRO A 138 9.57 -19.20 5.42
CA PRO A 138 8.99 -20.36 6.10
C PRO A 138 9.99 -20.70 7.17
N ALA A 139 9.56 -20.65 8.44
CA ALA A 139 10.45 -20.75 9.58
C ALA A 139 11.44 -21.85 9.25
N SER A 140 12.69 -21.47 8.94
CA SER A 140 13.69 -22.46 8.70
C SER A 140 13.82 -23.07 10.09
N LEU A 141 13.19 -24.23 10.27
CA LEU A 141 13.65 -25.20 11.23
C LEU A 141 15.10 -25.38 10.82
N GLN A 142 15.98 -24.58 11.40
CA GLN A 142 17.40 -24.76 11.36
C GLN A 142 17.58 -26.11 12.04
N ALA A 143 17.49 -27.17 11.23
CA ALA A 143 17.73 -28.50 11.68
C ALA A 143 19.13 -28.43 12.30
N ALA A 144 19.21 -28.74 13.60
CA ALA A 144 20.48 -28.88 14.26
C ALA A 144 21.33 -29.79 13.36
N LEU A 145 22.44 -29.27 12.84
CA LEU A 145 23.36 -30.06 12.04
C LEU A 145 23.68 -31.31 12.87
N PRO A 146 23.65 -32.52 12.31
CA PRO A 146 23.85 -33.76 13.07
C PRO A 146 25.28 -33.91 13.61
N PHE A 147 26.12 -32.89 13.40
CA PHE A 147 27.49 -32.82 13.84
C PHE A 147 27.74 -31.44 14.46
N ALA A 148 28.53 -31.42 15.55
CA ALA A 148 29.00 -30.18 16.13
C ALA A 148 29.90 -29.43 15.13
N PRO A 149 29.85 -28.09 15.06
CA PRO A 149 30.74 -27.31 14.21
C PRO A 149 32.20 -27.57 14.58
N GLN A 150 32.99 -28.03 13.61
CA GLN A 150 34.43 -28.24 13.78
C GLN A 150 35.21 -27.07 13.18
N MET A 151 36.09 -26.48 13.98
CA MET A 151 36.98 -25.41 13.55
C MET A 151 38.01 -25.94 12.56
N VAL A 152 37.92 -25.54 11.30
CA VAL A 152 38.95 -25.81 10.30
C VAL A 152 40.11 -24.85 10.53
N LYS A 153 41.24 -25.34 11.06
CA LYS A 153 42.49 -24.58 11.02
C LYS A 153 42.97 -24.53 9.58
N THR A 154 42.98 -23.35 8.98
CA THR A 154 43.65 -23.08 7.72
C THR A 154 45.15 -23.30 7.91
N GLY A 155 45.65 -24.44 7.42
CA GLY A 155 47.06 -24.78 7.39
C GLY A 155 47.77 -24.03 6.26
N ARG A 156 48.94 -23.48 6.60
CA ARG A 156 49.87 -22.73 5.74
C ARG A 156 50.57 -23.63 4.72
#